data_AF-A0A8W8IEE0-F1
#
_entry.id   AF-A0A8W8IEE0-F1
#
_cell.length_a   1.000
_cell.length_b   1.000
_cell.length_c   1.000
_cell.angle_alpha   90.00
_cell.angle_beta   90.00
_cell.angle_gamma   90.00
#
_symmetry.space_group_name_H-M   'P 1'
#
loop_
_entity.id
_entity.type
_entity.pdbx_description
1 polymer ?
#
loop_
_entity_poly.entity_id
_entity_poly.type
_entity_poly.pdbx_seq_one_letter_code
_entity_poly.pdbx_strand_id
1 'polypeptide(L)'
;MSEWEDFLNKSRHIVSSGTCEKLFDDNYYVFDVIKLLYKETADEKTKLEQLVLIEEFSQQAGVQSSNIDQIVESLLDVFHQLIKRGRDVNVSCQILTTLTTILVLYDQLETETCQSVVQTLLAIVCNGINMTENRPLRSTACQCLLQLEDSKAIQNADYTRNSK
;
A
#
# COMPACT_ATOMS: atom_id res chain seq x y z
N MET A 1 -24.74 -12.38 7.99
CA MET A 1 -23.47 -12.18 7.27
C MET A 1 -23.04 -10.76 7.60
N SER A 2 -21.80 -10.60 8.07
CA SER A 2 -21.30 -9.28 8.45
C SER A 2 -20.94 -8.46 7.20
N GLU A 3 -21.05 -7.14 7.27
CA GLU A 3 -20.88 -6.25 6.11
C GLU A 3 -19.53 -6.43 5.38
N TRP A 4 -18.47 -6.77 6.12
CA TRP A 4 -17.15 -7.02 5.53
C TRP A 4 -17.04 -8.38 4.83
N GLU A 5 -17.82 -9.39 5.25
CA GLU A 5 -17.90 -10.68 4.55
C GLU A 5 -18.63 -10.52 3.21
N ASP A 6 -19.68 -9.70 3.18
CA ASP A 6 -20.39 -9.36 1.94
C ASP A 6 -19.47 -8.61 0.97
N PHE A 7 -18.68 -7.66 1.46
CA PHE A 7 -17.63 -6.98 0.71
C PHE A 7 -16.63 -7.98 0.09
N LEU A 8 -16.09 -8.91 0.89
CA LEU A 8 -15.14 -9.90 0.40
C LEU A 8 -15.74 -10.83 -0.65
N ASN A 9 -16.98 -11.27 -0.44
CA ASN A 9 -17.68 -12.12 -1.40
C ASN A 9 -17.89 -11.39 -2.74
N LYS A 10 -18.23 -10.11 -2.71
CA LYS A 10 -18.33 -9.27 -3.92
C LYS A 10 -16.97 -9.12 -4.61
N SER A 11 -15.92 -8.77 -3.86
CA SER A 11 -14.56 -8.63 -4.39
C SER A 11 -14.10 -9.92 -5.07
N ARG A 12 -14.21 -11.07 -4.39
CA ARG A 12 -13.84 -12.38 -4.93
C ARG A 12 -14.67 -12.77 -6.13
N HIS A 13 -15.96 -12.44 -6.15
CA HIS A 13 -16.81 -12.69 -7.32
C HIS A 13 -16.31 -11.90 -8.53
N ILE A 14 -16.01 -10.62 -8.37
CA ILE A 14 -15.45 -9.77 -9.43
C ILE A 14 -14.14 -10.35 -9.95
N VAL A 15 -13.21 -10.72 -9.05
CA VAL A 15 -11.94 -11.37 -9.43
C VAL A 15 -12.18 -12.67 -10.20
N SER A 16 -13.08 -13.54 -9.72
CA SER A 16 -13.39 -14.81 -10.38
C SER A 16 -14.04 -14.65 -11.76
N SER A 17 -14.70 -13.51 -12.00
CA SER A 17 -15.31 -13.20 -13.29
C SER A 17 -14.32 -12.67 -14.33
N GLY A 18 -13.06 -12.43 -13.92
CA GLY A 18 -12.02 -11.86 -14.78
C GLY A 18 -12.21 -10.37 -15.09
N THR A 19 -13.02 -9.66 -14.29
CA THR A 19 -13.30 -8.22 -14.48
C THR A 19 -12.75 -7.39 -13.31
N CYS A 20 -11.50 -7.64 -12.93
CA CYS A 20 -10.85 -7.04 -11.75
C CYS A 20 -10.84 -5.50 -11.76
N GLU A 21 -10.83 -4.89 -12.95
CA GLU A 21 -10.94 -3.44 -13.12
C GLU A 21 -12.20 -2.87 -12.45
N LYS A 22 -13.30 -3.64 -12.42
CA LYS A 22 -14.57 -3.23 -11.81
C LYS A 22 -14.54 -3.15 -10.29
N LEU A 23 -13.48 -3.67 -9.65
CA LEU A 23 -13.28 -3.47 -8.22
C LEU A 23 -13.22 -1.98 -7.88
N PHE A 24 -12.69 -1.17 -8.80
CA PHE A 24 -12.45 0.25 -8.59
C PHE A 24 -13.46 1.16 -9.27
N ASP A 25 -14.49 0.60 -9.92
CA ASP A 25 -15.68 1.37 -10.32
C ASP A 25 -16.40 1.94 -9.08
N ASP A 26 -16.27 1.26 -7.94
CA ASP A 26 -16.66 1.77 -6.63
C ASP A 26 -15.52 2.59 -6.02
N ASN A 27 -15.73 3.91 -5.93
CA ASN A 27 -14.77 4.87 -5.35
C ASN A 27 -14.36 4.53 -3.90
N TYR A 28 -15.02 3.57 -3.24
CA TYR A 28 -14.77 3.21 -1.85
C TYR A 28 -14.03 1.88 -1.65
N TYR A 29 -13.70 1.12 -2.71
CA TYR A 29 -13.06 -0.20 -2.56
C TYR A 29 -11.80 -0.16 -1.68
N VAL A 30 -10.87 0.77 -1.96
CA VAL A 30 -9.63 0.91 -1.18
C VAL A 30 -9.93 1.24 0.29
N PHE A 31 -10.92 2.09 0.55
CA PHE A 31 -11.34 2.41 1.92
C PHE A 31 -11.98 1.21 2.63
N ASP A 32 -12.72 0.37 1.92
CA ASP A 32 -13.30 -0.85 2.49
C ASP A 32 -12.23 -1.91 2.77
N VAL A 33 -11.17 -1.99 1.94
CA VAL A 33 -9.97 -2.77 2.27
C VAL A 33 -9.29 -2.20 3.52
N ILE A 34 -9.09 -0.89 3.65
CA ILE A 34 -8.50 -0.29 4.85
C ILE A 34 -9.33 -0.64 6.10
N LYS A 35 -10.67 -0.52 6.02
CA LYS A 35 -11.56 -0.95 7.11
C LYS A 35 -11.41 -2.43 7.45
N LEU A 36 -11.23 -3.29 6.46
CA LEU A 36 -10.96 -4.72 6.64
C LEU A 36 -9.63 -4.96 7.37
N LEU A 37 -8.57 -4.19 7.07
CA LEU A 37 -7.26 -4.36 7.72
C LEU A 37 -7.33 -4.12 9.24
N TYR A 38 -8.21 -3.21 9.67
CA TYR A 38 -8.50 -2.99 11.10
C TYR A 38 -9.26 -4.12 11.78
N LYS A 39 -9.90 -5.04 11.04
CA LYS A 39 -10.66 -6.13 11.65
C LYS A 39 -9.73 -7.20 12.21
N GLU A 40 -9.90 -7.50 13.49
CA GLU A 40 -9.15 -8.58 14.16
C GLU A 40 -9.68 -9.98 13.80
N THR A 41 -10.94 -10.06 13.35
CA THR A 41 -11.57 -11.31 12.92
C THR A 41 -11.19 -11.73 11.51
N ALA A 42 -10.67 -10.80 10.69
CA ALA A 42 -10.17 -11.11 9.36
C ALA A 42 -8.78 -11.74 9.48
N ASP A 43 -8.62 -12.92 8.89
CA ASP A 43 -7.35 -13.63 8.89
C ASP A 43 -6.29 -12.93 8.00
N GLU A 44 -5.02 -13.23 8.26
CA GLU A 44 -3.88 -12.66 7.53
C GLU A 44 -3.98 -12.91 6.01
N LYS A 45 -4.39 -14.10 5.58
CA LYS A 45 -4.50 -14.43 4.15
C LYS A 45 -5.54 -13.55 3.46
N THR A 46 -6.69 -13.34 4.09
CA THR A 46 -7.75 -12.46 3.58
C THR A 46 -7.26 -11.00 3.47
N LYS A 47 -6.48 -10.51 4.44
CA LYS A 47 -5.90 -9.16 4.38
C LYS A 47 -4.87 -9.02 3.24
N LEU A 48 -3.99 -10.00 3.10
CA LEU A 48 -2.98 -10.04 2.04
C LEU A 48 -3.63 -10.10 0.65
N GLU A 49 -4.63 -10.96 0.47
CA GLU A 49 -5.39 -11.09 -0.78
C GLU A 49 -5.89 -9.72 -1.27
N GLN A 50 -6.51 -8.94 -0.39
CA GLN A 50 -7.07 -7.64 -0.75
C GLN A 50 -6.02 -6.55 -0.99
N LEU A 51 -4.90 -6.56 -0.26
CA LEU A 51 -3.80 -5.63 -0.52
C LEU A 51 -3.13 -5.89 -1.87
N VAL A 52 -2.97 -7.16 -2.26
CA VAL A 52 -2.43 -7.53 -3.59
C VAL A 52 -3.34 -7.03 -4.71
N LEU A 53 -4.68 -7.11 -4.52
CA LEU A 53 -5.61 -6.56 -5.52
C LEU A 53 -5.45 -5.04 -5.69
N ILE A 54 -5.19 -4.30 -4.61
CA ILE A 54 -4.85 -2.88 -4.73
C ILE A 54 -3.57 -2.72 -5.54
N GLU A 55 -2.49 -3.43 -5.20
CA GLU A 55 -1.20 -3.31 -5.89
C GLU A 55 -1.29 -3.59 -7.40
N GLU A 56 -1.93 -4.70 -7.78
CA GLU A 56 -1.99 -5.17 -9.17
C GLU A 56 -2.91 -4.33 -10.05
N PHE A 57 -4.03 -3.84 -9.50
CA PHE A 57 -5.11 -3.28 -10.31
C PHE A 57 -5.33 -1.77 -10.09
N SER A 58 -4.62 -1.12 -9.15
CA SER A 58 -4.70 0.33 -8.95
C SER A 58 -4.37 1.13 -10.21
N GLN A 59 -3.45 0.67 -11.06
CA GLN A 59 -3.16 1.36 -12.33
C GLN A 59 -4.37 1.45 -13.26
N GLN A 60 -5.19 0.39 -13.30
CA GLN A 60 -6.32 0.27 -14.21
C GLN A 60 -7.52 1.07 -13.74
N ALA A 61 -7.61 1.28 -12.42
CA ALA A 61 -8.67 2.00 -11.75
C ALA A 61 -8.73 3.50 -12.09
N GLY A 62 -7.62 4.10 -12.52
CA GLY A 62 -7.54 5.54 -12.73
C GLY A 62 -7.99 6.32 -11.50
N VAL A 63 -7.61 5.88 -10.27
CA VAL A 63 -8.06 6.51 -9.02
C VAL A 63 -7.77 8.00 -9.12
N GLN A 64 -8.84 8.79 -9.13
CA GLN A 64 -8.72 10.21 -9.29
C GLN A 64 -7.99 10.80 -8.08
N SER A 65 -7.00 11.64 -8.37
CA SER A 65 -6.02 12.26 -7.46
C SER A 65 -6.55 12.87 -6.15
N SER A 66 -7.86 13.03 -5.93
CA SER A 66 -8.38 13.77 -4.78
C SER A 66 -8.22 13.07 -3.43
N ASN A 67 -8.05 11.74 -3.41
CA ASN A 67 -8.09 10.95 -2.17
C ASN A 67 -6.80 10.16 -1.89
N ILE A 68 -5.76 10.30 -2.71
CA ILE A 68 -4.53 9.49 -2.58
C ILE A 68 -3.83 9.76 -1.27
N ASP A 69 -3.70 11.02 -0.87
CA ASP A 69 -3.11 11.39 0.44
C ASP A 69 -3.85 10.74 1.60
N GLN A 70 -5.19 10.78 1.58
CA GLN A 70 -6.01 10.16 2.62
C GLN A 70 -5.84 8.63 2.66
N ILE A 71 -5.73 7.98 1.50
CA ILE A 71 -5.47 6.54 1.40
C ILE A 71 -4.10 6.21 1.99
N VAL A 72 -3.07 6.97 1.62
CA VAL A 72 -1.70 6.79 2.11
C VAL A 72 -1.63 6.97 3.62
N GLU A 73 -2.21 8.04 4.16
CA GLU A 73 -2.27 8.29 5.60
C GLU A 73 -3.01 7.18 6.35
N SER A 74 -4.15 6.73 5.82
CA SER A 74 -4.96 5.69 6.46
C SER A 74 -4.23 4.35 6.48
N LEU A 75 -3.56 3.97 5.38
CA LEU A 75 -2.74 2.75 5.34
C LEU A 75 -1.52 2.85 6.26
N LEU A 76 -0.91 4.03 6.36
CA LEU A 76 0.22 4.27 7.25
C LEU A 76 -0.20 4.16 8.73
N ASP A 77 -1.39 4.65 9.10
CA ASP A 77 -1.96 4.46 10.44
C ASP A 77 -2.20 2.97 10.75
N VAL A 78 -2.81 2.22 9.81
CA VAL A 78 -2.98 0.76 9.95
C VAL A 78 -1.61 0.12 10.22
N PHE A 79 -0.60 0.46 9.43
CA PHE A 79 0.75 -0.07 9.58
C PHE A 79 1.33 0.19 10.97
N HIS A 80 1.30 1.44 11.45
CA HIS A 80 1.80 1.79 12.78
C HIS A 80 1.07 1.03 13.89
N GLN A 81 -0.24 0.82 13.75
CA GLN A 81 -1.01 0.03 14.71
C GLN A 81 -0.62 -1.45 14.71
N LEU A 82 -0.37 -2.06 13.55
CA LEU A 82 0.08 -3.45 13.45
C LEU A 82 1.47 -3.64 14.05
N ILE A 83 2.41 -2.75 13.72
CA ILE A 83 3.77 -2.78 14.29
C ILE A 83 3.74 -2.62 15.81
N LYS A 84 2.94 -1.68 16.34
CA LYS A 84 2.80 -1.49 17.79
C LYS A 84 2.28 -2.73 18.51
N ARG A 85 1.46 -3.55 17.83
CA ARG A 85 0.92 -4.81 18.36
C ARG A 85 1.89 -5.99 18.20
N GLY A 86 2.96 -5.85 17.43
CA GLY A 86 3.95 -6.92 17.20
C GLY A 86 3.39 -8.15 16.49
N ARG A 87 2.37 -7.98 15.64
CA ARG A 87 1.70 -9.07 14.89
C ARG A 87 1.63 -8.74 13.40
N ASP A 88 1.27 -9.75 12.60
CA ASP A 88 0.96 -9.62 11.17
C ASP A 88 2.11 -8.99 10.35
N VAL A 89 3.33 -9.53 10.52
CA VAL A 89 4.53 -9.03 9.82
C VAL A 89 4.35 -9.05 8.30
N ASN A 90 3.73 -10.10 7.74
CA ASN A 90 3.54 -10.14 6.28
C ASN A 90 2.54 -9.09 5.81
N VAL A 91 1.44 -8.87 6.55
CA VAL A 91 0.50 -7.78 6.26
C VAL A 91 1.20 -6.43 6.35
N SER A 92 2.04 -6.24 7.37
CA SER A 92 2.82 -5.01 7.55
C SER A 92 3.78 -4.77 6.38
N CYS A 93 4.49 -5.80 5.92
CA CYS A 93 5.33 -5.72 4.71
C CYS A 93 4.49 -5.37 3.48
N GLN A 94 3.36 -6.05 3.28
CA GLN A 94 2.49 -5.83 2.13
C GLN A 94 1.89 -4.41 2.13
N ILE A 95 1.58 -3.84 3.30
CA ILE A 95 1.15 -2.44 3.39
C ILE A 95 2.26 -1.48 2.92
N LEU A 96 3.52 -1.70 3.30
CA LEU A 96 4.64 -0.85 2.83
C LEU A 96 4.83 -0.94 1.32
N THR A 97 4.72 -2.14 0.75
CA THR A 97 4.75 -2.33 -0.70
C THR A 97 3.58 -1.61 -1.37
N THR A 98 2.36 -1.77 -0.85
CA THR A 98 1.15 -1.13 -1.39
C THR A 98 1.24 0.40 -1.34
N LEU A 99 1.71 0.96 -0.22
CA LEU A 99 1.97 2.39 -0.07
C LEU A 99 2.96 2.90 -1.13
N THR A 100 4.08 2.19 -1.29
CA THR A 100 5.12 2.55 -2.26
C THR A 100 4.58 2.51 -3.68
N THR A 101 3.84 1.46 -4.03
CA THR A 101 3.18 1.34 -5.33
C THR A 101 2.22 2.50 -5.56
N ILE A 102 1.32 2.82 -4.62
CA ILE A 102 0.40 3.97 -4.75
C ILE A 102 1.17 5.27 -4.98
N LEU A 103 2.20 5.56 -4.18
CA LEU A 103 2.99 6.79 -4.32
C LEU A 103 3.65 6.92 -5.70
N VAL A 104 4.19 5.82 -6.23
CA VAL A 104 4.83 5.79 -7.56
C VAL A 104 3.78 5.90 -8.67
N LEU A 105 2.68 5.16 -8.57
CA LEU A 105 1.63 5.12 -9.60
C LEU A 105 0.93 6.46 -9.79
N TYR A 106 0.71 7.18 -8.69
CA TYR A 106 -0.03 8.45 -8.69
C TYR A 106 0.88 9.68 -8.66
N ASP A 107 2.17 9.51 -8.91
CA ASP A 107 3.14 10.61 -8.98
C ASP A 107 3.14 11.50 -7.72
N GLN A 108 3.09 10.87 -6.55
CA GLN A 108 3.02 11.58 -5.26
C GLN A 108 4.40 11.71 -4.59
N LEU A 109 5.49 11.62 -5.35
CA LEU A 109 6.85 11.52 -4.76
C LEU A 109 7.31 12.81 -4.05
N GLU A 110 6.68 13.95 -4.34
CA GLU A 110 7.02 15.26 -3.75
C GLU A 110 6.09 15.70 -2.60
N THR A 111 5.11 14.89 -2.22
CA THR A 111 4.12 15.24 -1.19
C THR A 111 4.63 15.05 0.24
N GLU A 112 3.99 15.72 1.20
CA GLU A 112 4.25 15.52 2.64
C GLU A 112 3.91 14.08 3.09
N THR A 113 2.91 13.46 2.45
CA THR A 113 2.53 12.06 2.70
C THR A 113 3.63 11.10 2.26
N CYS A 114 4.26 11.32 1.09
CA CYS A 114 5.45 10.57 0.67
C CYS A 114 6.61 10.74 1.66
N GLN A 115 6.88 11.96 2.12
CA GLN A 115 7.92 12.20 3.12
C GLN A 115 7.67 11.42 4.42
N SER A 116 6.42 11.33 4.86
CA SER A 116 6.02 10.56 6.05
C SER A 116 6.24 9.05 5.87
N VAL A 117 5.96 8.53 4.67
CA VAL A 117 6.28 7.13 4.30
C VAL A 117 7.78 6.90 4.29
N VAL A 118 8.57 7.78 3.65
CA VAL A 118 10.04 7.69 3.61
C VAL A 118 10.64 7.72 5.02
N GLN A 119 10.18 8.60 5.90
CA GLN A 119 10.62 8.64 7.29
C GLN A 119 10.32 7.35 8.03
N THR A 120 9.13 6.76 7.80
CA THR A 120 8.75 5.47 8.37
C THR A 120 9.67 4.36 7.87
N LEU A 121 9.94 4.30 6.55
CA LEU A 121 10.84 3.32 5.95
C LEU A 121 12.27 3.44 6.51
N LEU A 122 12.81 4.66 6.59
CA LEU A 122 14.12 4.93 7.18
C LEU A 122 14.17 4.51 8.66
N ALA A 123 13.14 4.82 9.44
CA ALA A 123 13.05 4.40 10.83
C ALA A 123 13.08 2.87 10.96
N ILE A 124 12.40 2.13 10.09
CA ILE A 124 12.45 0.65 10.08
C ILE A 124 13.85 0.15 9.76
N VAL A 125 14.52 0.73 8.75
CA VAL A 125 15.86 0.31 8.35
C VAL A 125 16.89 0.60 9.45
N CYS A 126 16.80 1.76 10.09
CA CYS A 126 17.70 2.18 11.15
C CYS A 126 17.45 1.47 12.49
N ASN A 127 16.21 1.11 12.79
CA ASN A 127 15.86 0.43 14.03
C ASN A 127 16.20 -1.07 13.97
N GLY A 128 16.93 -1.57 14.97
CA GLY A 128 17.11 -3.01 15.16
C GLY A 128 18.04 -3.68 14.14
N ILE A 129 19.17 -3.03 13.81
CA ILE A 129 20.23 -3.57 12.93
C ILE A 129 20.63 -5.01 13.32
N ASN A 130 20.46 -5.40 14.59
CA ASN A 130 20.78 -6.71 15.15
C ASN A 130 19.58 -7.61 15.54
N MET A 131 18.33 -7.23 15.21
CA MET A 131 17.15 -8.05 15.54
C MET A 131 16.70 -8.86 14.32
N THR A 132 16.94 -10.18 14.35
CA THR A 132 16.62 -11.12 13.26
C THR A 132 15.13 -11.21 12.95
N GLU A 133 14.27 -11.00 13.95
CA GLU A 133 12.81 -11.06 13.82
C GLU A 133 12.24 -9.95 12.91
N ASN A 134 12.92 -8.81 12.83
CA ASN A 134 12.51 -7.68 11.99
C ASN A 134 13.12 -7.73 10.58
N ARG A 135 13.84 -8.81 10.23
CA ARG A 135 14.53 -8.93 8.93
C ARG A 135 13.58 -8.82 7.74
N PRO A 136 12.37 -9.43 7.72
CA PRO A 136 11.45 -9.28 6.59
C PRO A 136 11.07 -7.81 6.39
N LEU A 137 10.62 -7.16 7.47
CA LEU A 137 10.19 -5.76 7.44
C LEU A 137 11.30 -4.81 6.99
N ARG A 138 12.52 -5.01 7.48
CA ARG A 138 13.70 -4.26 7.05
C ARG A 138 14.02 -4.48 5.57
N SER A 139 13.94 -5.72 5.10
CA SER A 139 14.24 -6.04 3.70
C SER A 139 13.22 -5.38 2.78
N THR A 140 11.93 -5.47 3.13
CA THR A 140 10.84 -4.77 2.43
C THR A 140 11.04 -3.26 2.47
N ALA A 141 11.39 -2.68 3.62
CA ALA A 141 11.60 -1.23 3.72
C ALA A 141 12.76 -0.74 2.84
N CYS A 142 13.88 -1.49 2.79
CA CYS A 142 14.98 -1.19 1.87
C CYS A 142 14.53 -1.25 0.40
N GLN A 143 13.76 -2.27 0.02
CA GLN A 143 13.24 -2.41 -1.34
C GLN A 143 12.32 -1.24 -1.72
N CYS A 144 11.44 -0.84 -0.80
CA CYS A 144 10.55 0.31 -1.00
C CYS A 144 11.35 1.61 -1.21
N LEU A 145 12.39 1.86 -0.41
CA LEU A 145 13.26 3.03 -0.56
C LEU A 145 13.97 3.04 -1.92
N LEU A 146 14.50 1.90 -2.36
CA LEU A 146 15.14 1.78 -3.68
C LEU A 146 14.15 2.09 -4.81
N GLN A 147 12.93 1.57 -4.74
CA GLN A 147 11.89 1.82 -5.74
C GLN A 147 11.49 3.30 -5.81
N LEU A 148 11.38 3.99 -4.66
CA LEU A 148 11.08 5.42 -4.61
C LEU A 148 12.23 6.25 -5.22
N GLU A 149 13.48 5.89 -4.93
CA GLU A 149 14.67 6.55 -5.50
C GLU A 149 14.74 6.39 -7.02
N ASP A 150 14.57 5.15 -7.52
CA ASP A 150 14.57 4.86 -8.96
C ASP A 150 13.47 5.63 -9.69
N SER A 151 12.26 5.67 -9.12
CA SER A 151 11.12 6.39 -9.70
C SER A 151 11.37 7.89 -9.78
N LYS A 152 11.97 8.47 -8.73
CA LYS A 152 12.36 9.89 -8.70
C LYS A 152 13.46 10.21 -9.71
N ALA A 153 14.42 9.31 -9.91
CA ALA A 153 15.47 9.49 -10.91
C ALA A 153 14.91 9.52 -12.34
N ILE A 154 13.93 8.67 -12.65
CA ILE A 154 13.26 8.63 -13.95
C ILE A 154 12.51 9.94 -14.22
N GLN A 155 11.73 10.43 -13.25
CA GLN A 155 10.99 11.69 -13.37
C GLN A 155 11.90 12.89 -13.67
N ASN A 156 13.04 12.99 -12.98
CA ASN A 156 14.02 14.05 -13.21
C ASN A 156 14.65 13.98 -14.62
N ALA A 157 14.88 12.77 -15.13
CA ALA A 157 15.43 12.56 -16.46
C ALA A 157 14.45 12.96 -17.57
N ASP A 158 13.16 12.63 -17.41
CA ASP A 158 12.11 13.00 -18.37
C ASP A 158 11.85 14.51 -18.38
N TYR A 159 11.86 15.17 -17.23
CA TYR A 159 11.78 16.63 -17.15
C TYR A 159 12.92 17.31 -17.92
N THR A 160 14.14 16.79 -17.81
CA THR A 160 15.33 17.35 -18.48
C THR A 160 15.32 17.12 -20.00
N ARG A 161 14.63 16.07 -20.48
CA ARG A 161 14.46 15.81 -21.92
C ARG A 161 13.38 16.68 -22.56
N ASN A 162 12.29 16.95 -21.84
CA ASN A 162 11.15 17.72 -22.36
C ASN A 162 11.34 19.25 -22.28
N SER A 163 12.43 19.71 -21.66
CA SER A 163 12.76 21.15 -21.50
C SER A 163 13.84 21.63 -22.49
N LYS A 164 14.19 20.82 -23.50
CA LYS A 164 15.02 21.17 -24.66
C LYS A 164 14.21 21.14 -25.95
#